data_AF-A0A369GHL5-F1
#
_entry.id   AF-A0A369GHL5-F1
#
_cell.length_a   1.000
_cell.length_b   1.000
_cell.length_c   1.000
_cell.angle_alpha   90.00
_cell.angle_beta   90.00
_cell.angle_gamma   90.00
#
_symmetry.space_group_name_H-M   'P 1'
#
loop_
_entity.id
_entity.type
_entity.pdbx_description
1 polymer ?
#
loop_
_entity_poly.entity_id
_entity_poly.type
_entity_poly.pdbx_seq_one_letter_code
_entity_poly.pdbx_strand_id
1 'polypeptide(L)'
;MAPPTEKEILTNYLIHPAQLTAVYSFSQFQKNFPRPHHDSPLVRSLYRDFQAQQAEAIDVVSANIARELVRGAAMQREVIRLRRDAQRTEPDAELDIERAVSGPVAEREGGSDDSAKGHSLRSVLPELDGAVKALEAEIRLLSDEQETLSEDVKQTISGLSDLRYGKFANGAVKGQVEGGLDSLCEACRDKA
;
A
#
# COMPACT_ATOMS: atom_id res chain seq x y z
N MET A 1 7.88 31.25 -7.61
CA MET A 1 7.88 29.99 -8.37
C MET A 1 6.79 29.11 -7.79
N ALA A 2 5.91 28.54 -8.61
CA ALA A 2 4.92 27.58 -8.12
C ALA A 2 5.63 26.32 -7.58
N PRO A 3 5.10 25.66 -6.55
CA PRO A 3 5.65 24.39 -6.09
C PRO A 3 5.54 23.34 -7.20
N PRO A 4 6.53 22.45 -7.35
CA PRO A 4 6.52 21.42 -8.39
C PRO A 4 5.34 20.48 -8.19
N THR A 5 4.72 20.08 -9.29
CA THR A 5 3.60 19.12 -9.25
C THR A 5 4.11 17.70 -8.97
N GLU A 6 3.28 16.86 -8.37
CA GLU A 6 3.62 15.46 -8.08
C GLU A 6 4.12 14.71 -9.32
N LYS A 7 3.50 14.97 -10.48
CA LYS A 7 3.94 14.41 -11.76
C LYS A 7 5.38 14.77 -12.08
N GLU A 8 5.76 16.04 -11.91
CA GLU A 8 7.11 16.53 -12.19
C GLU A 8 8.11 15.92 -11.22
N ILE A 9 7.76 15.82 -9.94
CA ILE A 9 8.61 15.19 -8.92
C ILE A 9 8.87 13.73 -9.28
N LEU A 10 7.81 12.94 -9.51
CA LEU A 10 7.93 11.52 -9.81
C LEU A 10 8.65 11.25 -11.13
N THR A 11 8.38 12.06 -12.16
CA THR A 11 9.05 11.91 -13.47
C THR A 11 10.54 12.25 -13.37
N ASN A 12 10.89 13.34 -12.70
CA ASN A 12 12.29 13.77 -12.57
C ASN A 12 13.09 12.79 -11.70
N TYR A 13 12.47 12.20 -10.69
CA TYR A 13 13.15 11.27 -9.78
C TYR A 13 13.25 9.86 -10.36
N LEU A 14 12.20 9.35 -11.01
CA LEU A 14 12.10 7.95 -11.41
C LEU A 14 12.41 7.70 -12.90
N ILE A 15 12.14 8.65 -13.79
CA ILE A 15 12.25 8.42 -15.25
C ILE A 15 13.55 8.99 -15.81
N HIS A 16 13.86 10.25 -15.51
CA HIS A 16 15.06 10.90 -16.05
C HIS A 16 16.37 10.15 -15.76
N PRO A 17 16.65 9.68 -14.53
CA PRO A 17 17.88 8.95 -14.24
C PRO A 17 17.84 7.48 -14.69
N ALA A 18 16.70 6.97 -15.16
CA ALA A 18 16.53 5.53 -15.41
C ALA A 18 17.03 5.05 -16.78
N GLN A 19 17.47 5.95 -17.67
CA GLN A 19 18.01 5.53 -18.97
C GLN A 19 19.29 4.70 -18.80
N LEU A 20 19.40 3.57 -19.53
CA LEU A 20 20.54 2.67 -19.39
C LEU A 20 21.88 3.39 -19.58
N THR A 21 21.95 4.24 -20.59
CA THR A 21 23.16 4.98 -20.94
C THR A 21 23.65 5.91 -19.84
N ALA A 22 22.75 6.38 -18.97
CA ALA A 22 23.08 7.24 -17.84
C ALA A 22 23.66 6.45 -16.66
N VAL A 23 23.20 5.22 -16.43
CA VAL A 23 23.62 4.38 -15.29
C VAL A 23 24.77 3.44 -15.67
N TYR A 24 24.73 2.91 -16.90
CA TYR A 24 25.60 1.84 -17.35
C TYR A 24 25.90 1.94 -18.84
N SER A 25 27.09 2.47 -19.15
CA SER A 25 27.49 2.69 -20.54
C SER A 25 27.91 1.40 -21.25
N PHE A 26 27.90 1.42 -22.59
CA PHE A 26 28.33 0.28 -23.40
C PHE A 26 29.77 -0.17 -23.09
N SER A 27 30.69 0.76 -22.84
CA SER A 27 32.08 0.42 -22.52
C SER A 27 32.21 -0.30 -21.16
N GLN A 28 31.31 -0.01 -20.22
CA GLN A 28 31.24 -0.73 -18.94
C GLN A 28 30.64 -2.13 -19.17
N PHE A 29 29.60 -2.24 -19.98
CA PHE A 29 29.00 -3.54 -20.36
C PHE A 29 30.00 -4.47 -21.03
N GLN A 30 30.84 -3.95 -21.93
CA GLN A 30 31.90 -4.74 -22.58
C GLN A 30 32.87 -5.38 -21.57
N LYS A 31 33.18 -4.71 -20.46
CA LYS A 31 34.12 -5.22 -19.44
C LYS A 31 33.65 -6.52 -18.76
N ASN A 32 32.35 -6.84 -18.82
CA ASN A 32 31.81 -8.09 -18.27
C ASN A 32 32.12 -9.31 -19.13
N PHE A 33 32.58 -9.11 -20.37
CA PHE A 33 32.90 -10.19 -21.29
C PHE A 33 34.42 -10.43 -21.33
N PRO A 34 34.88 -11.62 -21.76
CA PRO A 34 36.30 -11.85 -22.05
C PRO A 34 36.78 -10.94 -23.18
N ARG A 35 38.03 -10.45 -23.10
CA ARG A 35 38.67 -9.55 -24.09
C ARG A 35 38.46 -9.93 -25.56
N PRO A 36 38.59 -11.21 -26.00
CA PRO A 36 38.40 -11.55 -27.42
C PRO A 36 36.97 -11.33 -27.92
N HIS A 37 35.99 -11.18 -27.03
CA HIS A 37 34.59 -10.99 -27.39
C HIS A 37 34.09 -9.55 -27.22
N HIS A 38 34.93 -8.61 -26.77
CA HIS A 38 34.53 -7.21 -26.56
C HIS A 38 34.01 -6.54 -27.83
N ASP A 39 34.61 -6.84 -28.97
CA ASP A 39 34.23 -6.30 -30.29
C ASP A 39 33.23 -7.18 -31.04
N SER A 40 32.70 -8.23 -30.39
CA SER A 40 31.71 -9.10 -31.00
C SER A 40 30.41 -8.34 -31.27
N PRO A 41 29.79 -8.49 -32.46
CA PRO A 41 28.51 -7.88 -32.77
C PRO A 41 27.39 -8.37 -31.83
N LEU A 42 27.53 -9.57 -31.25
CA LEU A 42 26.58 -10.12 -30.29
C LEU A 42 26.53 -9.33 -28.97
N VAL A 43 27.66 -8.77 -28.54
CA VAL A 43 27.70 -7.94 -27.32
C VAL A 43 26.94 -6.62 -27.56
N ARG A 44 27.00 -6.08 -28.78
CA ARG A 44 26.20 -4.90 -29.16
C ARG A 44 24.71 -5.22 -29.24
N SER A 45 24.32 -6.37 -29.79
CA SER A 45 22.92 -6.77 -29.83
C SER A 45 22.36 -6.99 -28.42
N LEU A 46 23.10 -7.67 -27.55
CA LEU A 46 22.70 -7.87 -26.14
C LEU A 46 22.52 -6.55 -25.39
N TYR A 47 23.43 -5.59 -25.60
CA TYR A 47 23.27 -4.27 -24.98
C TYR A 47 22.03 -3.54 -25.50
N ARG A 48 21.72 -3.65 -26.81
CA ARG A 48 20.48 -3.10 -27.38
C ARG A 48 19.23 -3.77 -26.81
N ASP A 49 19.27 -5.07 -26.60
CA ASP A 49 18.15 -5.82 -26.01
C ASP A 49 17.95 -5.39 -24.55
N PHE A 50 19.03 -5.17 -23.81
CA PHE A 50 18.97 -4.65 -22.44
C PHE A 50 18.42 -3.20 -22.39
N GLN A 51 18.80 -2.36 -23.37
CA GLN A 51 18.18 -1.05 -23.54
C GLN A 51 16.68 -1.14 -23.79
N ALA A 52 16.23 -2.08 -24.62
CA ALA A 52 14.81 -2.29 -24.91
C ALA A 52 14.04 -2.76 -23.66
N GLN A 53 14.59 -3.72 -22.90
CA GLN A 53 14.00 -4.18 -21.64
C GLN A 53 13.87 -3.05 -20.61
N GLN A 54 14.90 -2.21 -20.50
CA GLN A 54 14.84 -1.07 -19.58
C GLN A 54 13.85 0.00 -20.06
N ALA A 55 13.74 0.24 -21.36
CA ALA A 55 12.72 1.14 -21.92
C ALA A 55 11.31 0.64 -21.59
N GLU A 56 11.04 -0.66 -21.72
CA GLU A 56 9.76 -1.27 -21.33
C GLU A 56 9.46 -1.06 -19.84
N ALA A 57 10.45 -1.26 -18.96
CA ALA A 57 10.29 -0.99 -17.54
C ALA A 57 9.99 0.49 -17.24
N ILE A 58 10.67 1.42 -17.93
CA ILE A 58 10.41 2.86 -17.83
C ILE A 58 8.97 3.18 -18.28
N ASP A 59 8.51 2.57 -19.37
CA ASP A 59 7.15 2.76 -19.87
C ASP A 59 6.11 2.28 -18.85
N VAL A 60 6.33 1.14 -18.22
CA VAL A 60 5.47 0.63 -17.13
C VAL A 60 5.45 1.59 -15.94
N VAL A 61 6.60 2.10 -15.51
CA VAL A 61 6.69 3.08 -14.42
C VAL A 61 5.98 4.38 -14.80
N SER A 62 6.11 4.84 -16.05
CA SER A 62 5.40 6.03 -16.54
C SER A 62 3.88 5.87 -16.48
N ALA A 63 3.37 4.69 -16.85
CA ALA A 63 1.95 4.36 -16.75
C ALA A 63 1.49 4.26 -15.28
N ASN A 64 2.34 3.76 -14.39
CA ASN A 64 2.07 3.75 -12.95
C ASN A 64 1.97 5.16 -12.38
N ILE A 65 2.88 6.06 -12.74
CA ILE A 65 2.83 7.45 -12.31
C ILE A 65 1.50 8.09 -12.77
N ALA A 66 1.07 7.85 -14.00
CA ALA A 66 -0.22 8.37 -14.48
C ALA A 66 -1.42 7.85 -13.65
N ARG A 67 -1.40 6.57 -13.26
CA ARG A 67 -2.44 6.00 -12.37
C ARG A 67 -2.38 6.57 -10.97
N GLU A 68 -1.18 6.78 -10.45
CA GLU A 68 -0.98 7.31 -9.11
C GLU A 68 -1.42 8.76 -9.01
N LEU A 69 -1.27 9.58 -10.06
CA LEU A 69 -1.81 10.94 -10.07
C LEU A 69 -3.33 10.98 -9.90
N VAL A 70 -4.05 10.03 -10.50
CA VAL A 70 -5.51 9.93 -10.34
C VAL A 70 -5.87 9.53 -8.91
N ARG A 71 -5.12 8.58 -8.33
CA ARG A 71 -5.31 8.13 -6.95
C ARG A 71 -4.95 9.20 -5.93
N GLY A 72 -3.83 9.89 -6.12
CA GLY A 72 -3.37 11.00 -5.30
C GLY A 72 -4.38 12.13 -5.28
N ALA A 73 -4.99 12.47 -6.42
CA ALA A 73 -6.08 13.45 -6.47
C ALA A 73 -7.32 13.01 -5.67
N ALA A 74 -7.70 11.72 -5.73
CA ALA A 74 -8.81 11.18 -4.95
C ALA A 74 -8.49 11.19 -3.44
N MET A 75 -7.27 10.80 -3.06
CA MET A 75 -6.80 10.81 -1.68
C MET A 75 -6.74 12.24 -1.11
N GLN A 76 -6.26 13.21 -1.88
CA GLN A 76 -6.25 14.62 -1.46
C GLN A 76 -7.67 15.14 -1.19
N ARG A 77 -8.65 14.77 -2.03
CA ARG A 77 -10.06 15.14 -1.79
C ARG A 77 -10.58 14.51 -0.51
N GLU A 78 -10.26 13.25 -0.27
CA GLU A 78 -10.66 12.54 0.94
C GLU A 78 -10.03 13.17 2.20
N VAL A 79 -8.75 13.49 2.16
CA VAL A 79 -8.06 14.20 3.25
C VAL A 79 -8.67 15.57 3.52
N ILE A 80 -9.03 16.32 2.47
CA ILE A 80 -9.72 17.61 2.62
C ILE A 80 -11.12 17.40 3.24
N ARG A 81 -11.84 16.35 2.85
CA ARG A 81 -13.14 15.99 3.42
C ARG A 81 -13.00 15.67 4.91
N LEU A 82 -12.11 14.76 5.28
CA LEU A 82 -11.85 14.39 6.67
C LEU A 82 -11.40 15.59 7.52
N ARG A 83 -10.56 16.48 6.98
CA ARG A 83 -10.18 17.72 7.68
C ARG A 83 -11.36 18.65 7.91
N ARG A 84 -12.26 18.78 6.93
CA ARG A 84 -13.48 19.58 7.08
C ARG A 84 -14.46 18.94 8.06
N ASP A 85 -14.61 17.62 8.02
CA ASP A 85 -15.50 16.91 8.93
C ASP A 85 -14.94 16.95 10.37
N ALA A 86 -13.62 16.85 10.56
CA ALA A 86 -12.99 17.08 11.87
C ALA A 86 -13.22 18.52 12.37
N GLN A 87 -13.07 19.54 11.51
CA GLN A 87 -13.40 20.93 11.85
C GLN A 87 -14.91 21.15 12.12
N ARG A 88 -15.79 20.31 11.57
CA ARG A 88 -17.24 20.34 11.84
C ARG A 88 -17.61 19.55 13.09
N THR A 89 -16.85 18.51 13.42
CA THR A 89 -17.02 17.65 14.61
C THR A 89 -16.35 18.24 15.84
N GLU A 90 -15.60 19.33 15.68
CA GLU A 90 -15.44 20.40 16.65
C GLU A 90 -16.53 21.47 16.39
N PRO A 91 -17.85 21.21 16.54
CA PRO A 91 -18.72 22.33 16.88
C PRO A 91 -18.13 22.83 18.19
N ASP A 92 -17.73 24.10 18.19
CA ASP A 92 -17.11 24.78 19.32
C ASP A 92 -17.84 24.40 20.61
N ALA A 93 -17.29 23.39 21.30
CA ALA A 93 -17.98 22.76 22.41
C ALA A 93 -18.14 23.79 23.52
N GLU A 94 -17.25 24.79 23.57
CA GLU A 94 -17.38 25.96 24.43
C GLU A 94 -18.57 26.84 24.03
N LEU A 95 -18.83 27.11 22.74
CA LEU A 95 -20.03 27.86 22.31
C LEU A 95 -21.35 27.10 22.51
N ASP A 96 -21.36 25.78 22.33
CA ASP A 96 -22.55 24.95 22.59
C ASP A 96 -22.79 24.80 24.10
N ILE A 97 -21.73 24.69 24.91
CA ILE A 97 -21.81 24.74 26.38
C ILE A 97 -22.25 26.13 26.84
N GLU A 98 -21.71 27.22 26.31
CA GLU A 98 -22.13 28.60 26.64
C GLU A 98 -23.58 28.85 26.24
N ARG A 99 -24.05 28.31 25.11
CA ARG A 99 -25.45 28.41 24.67
C ARG A 99 -26.39 27.56 25.53
N ALA A 100 -25.93 26.39 26.00
CA ALA A 100 -26.67 25.54 26.92
C ALA A 100 -26.72 26.11 28.36
N VAL A 101 -25.63 26.76 28.80
CA VAL A 101 -25.49 27.39 30.13
C VAL A 101 -26.16 28.77 30.17
N SER A 102 -26.11 29.53 29.07
CA SER A 102 -26.61 30.91 28.94
C SER A 102 -27.84 31.01 28.04
N GLY A 103 -28.70 29.98 28.01
CA GLY A 103 -29.96 29.98 27.26
C GLY A 103 -30.74 31.30 27.38
N PRO A 104 -31.58 31.63 26.37
CA PRO A 104 -31.95 33.00 26.01
C PRO A 104 -32.35 33.82 27.23
N VAL A 105 -31.58 34.88 27.50
CA VAL A 105 -31.80 35.86 28.58
C VAL A 105 -32.97 36.78 28.21
N ALA A 106 -34.10 36.18 27.90
CA ALA A 106 -35.38 36.85 27.78
C ALA A 106 -36.38 35.98 28.56
N GLU A 107 -36.89 36.56 29.64
CA GLU A 107 -38.06 36.07 30.39
C GLU A 107 -37.80 34.94 31.40
N ARG A 108 -37.15 35.27 32.52
CA ARG A 108 -37.36 34.57 33.79
C ARG A 108 -37.62 35.55 34.92
N GLU A 109 -38.76 36.23 34.84
CA GLU A 109 -39.58 36.50 36.02
C GLU A 109 -40.68 35.43 36.04
N GLY A 110 -40.78 34.66 37.12
CA GLY A 110 -41.86 33.71 37.33
C GLY A 110 -41.43 32.25 37.26
N GLY A 111 -41.62 31.55 38.39
CA GLY A 111 -41.11 30.21 38.60
C GLY A 111 -41.75 29.14 37.73
N SER A 112 -41.00 28.09 37.48
CA SER A 112 -41.43 26.71 37.73
C SER A 112 -40.27 25.76 37.49
N ASP A 113 -40.19 24.86 38.45
CA ASP A 113 -39.33 23.70 38.62
C ASP A 113 -39.58 22.69 37.49
N ASP A 114 -38.61 22.43 36.59
CA ASP A 114 -38.51 21.12 35.90
C ASP A 114 -37.23 20.83 35.04
N SER A 115 -36.20 21.70 34.99
CA SER A 115 -35.04 21.48 34.09
C SER A 115 -33.78 20.91 34.76
N ALA A 116 -33.92 20.17 35.85
CA ALA A 116 -32.82 19.49 36.53
C ALA A 116 -33.04 17.97 36.61
N LYS A 117 -33.25 17.30 35.47
CA LYS A 117 -33.06 15.85 35.40
C LYS A 117 -31.58 15.53 35.18
N GLY A 118 -30.80 15.69 36.24
CA GLY A 118 -29.46 15.10 36.29
C GLY A 118 -29.56 13.59 36.13
N HIS A 119 -28.64 12.98 35.38
CA HIS A 119 -28.54 11.53 35.29
C HIS A 119 -28.44 10.95 36.71
N SER A 120 -29.38 10.09 37.06
CA SER A 120 -29.36 9.40 38.35
C SER A 120 -28.44 8.18 38.25
N LEU A 121 -27.86 7.73 39.36
CA LEU A 121 -27.14 6.44 39.39
C LEU A 121 -27.95 5.29 38.77
N ARG A 122 -29.29 5.35 38.87
CA ARG A 122 -30.20 4.40 38.21
C ARG A 122 -30.21 4.44 36.69
N SER A 123 -29.89 5.57 36.05
CA SER A 123 -29.79 5.68 34.59
C SER A 123 -28.38 5.44 34.07
N VAL A 124 -27.34 5.80 34.84
CA VAL A 124 -25.94 5.66 34.41
C VAL A 124 -25.45 4.21 34.49
N LEU A 125 -25.85 3.46 35.53
CA LEU A 125 -25.43 2.07 35.69
C LEU A 125 -25.81 1.13 34.53
N PRO A 126 -27.05 1.14 33.98
CA PRO A 126 -27.38 0.32 32.83
C PRO A 126 -26.66 0.74 31.55
N GLU A 127 -26.36 2.03 31.37
CA GLU A 127 -25.55 2.51 30.24
C GLU A 127 -24.10 2.02 30.34
N LEU A 128 -23.50 2.07 31.53
CA LEU A 128 -22.16 1.54 31.77
C LEU A 128 -22.11 0.02 31.63
N ASP A 129 -23.10 -0.71 32.12
CA ASP A 129 -23.19 -2.17 31.92
C ASP A 129 -23.34 -2.53 30.43
N GLY A 130 -24.07 -1.72 29.66
CA GLY A 130 -24.15 -1.83 28.21
C GLY A 130 -22.80 -1.59 27.53
N ALA A 131 -22.07 -0.56 27.95
CA ALA A 131 -20.74 -0.25 27.42
C ALA A 131 -19.71 -1.34 27.75
N VAL A 132 -19.75 -1.89 28.97
CA VAL A 132 -18.88 -3.02 29.37
C VAL A 132 -19.16 -4.24 28.48
N LYS A 133 -20.43 -4.60 28.26
CA LYS A 133 -20.79 -5.72 27.37
C LYS A 133 -20.39 -5.49 25.93
N ALA A 134 -20.49 -4.25 25.44
CA ALA A 134 -20.04 -3.90 24.09
C ALA A 134 -18.52 -4.08 23.93
N LEU A 135 -17.75 -3.59 24.90
CA LEU A 135 -16.29 -3.77 24.91
C LEU A 135 -15.87 -5.23 25.06
N GLU A 136 -16.56 -6.01 25.89
CA GLU A 136 -16.31 -7.44 26.02
C GLU A 136 -16.59 -8.20 24.72
N ALA A 137 -17.64 -7.81 23.98
CA ALA A 137 -17.94 -8.38 22.67
C ALA A 137 -16.87 -8.02 21.63
N GLU A 138 -16.39 -6.78 21.62
CA GLU A 138 -15.33 -6.31 20.74
C GLU A 138 -14.00 -7.02 21.02
N ILE A 139 -13.64 -7.22 22.30
CA ILE A 139 -12.44 -7.98 22.69
C ILE A 139 -12.50 -9.43 22.17
N ARG A 140 -13.67 -10.08 22.22
CA ARG A 140 -13.84 -11.44 21.71
C ARG A 140 -13.65 -11.48 20.20
N LEU A 141 -14.27 -10.56 19.48
CA LEU A 141 -14.13 -10.46 18.03
C LEU A 141 -12.66 -10.25 17.62
N LEU A 142 -11.96 -9.32 18.28
CA LEU A 142 -10.54 -9.07 18.03
C LEU A 142 -9.66 -10.28 18.38
N SER A 143 -10.03 -11.06 19.40
CA SER A 143 -9.30 -12.28 19.76
C SER A 143 -9.45 -13.36 18.69
N ASP A 144 -10.65 -13.53 18.12
CA ASP A 144 -10.91 -14.47 17.03
C ASP A 144 -10.16 -14.04 15.75
N GLU A 145 -10.18 -12.74 15.43
CA GLU A 145 -9.40 -12.17 14.31
C GLU A 145 -7.89 -12.38 14.51
N GLN A 146 -7.39 -12.23 15.73
CA GLN A 146 -5.99 -12.49 16.02
C GLN A 146 -5.62 -13.97 15.81
N GLU A 147 -6.49 -14.91 16.22
CA GLU A 147 -6.24 -16.34 16.06
C GLU A 147 -6.18 -16.71 14.58
N THR A 148 -7.18 -16.28 13.79
CA THR A 148 -7.21 -16.51 12.34
C THR A 148 -6.00 -15.93 11.62
N LEU A 149 -5.61 -14.69 11.95
CA LEU A 149 -4.42 -14.07 11.37
C LEU A 149 -3.14 -14.83 11.76
N SER A 150 -3.08 -15.37 12.99
CA SER A 150 -1.93 -16.17 13.42
C SER A 150 -1.80 -17.48 12.66
N GLU A 151 -2.92 -18.11 12.31
CA GLU A 151 -2.96 -19.34 11.50
C GLU A 151 -2.50 -19.06 10.07
N ASP A 152 -2.98 -17.98 9.46
CA ASP A 152 -2.55 -17.54 8.13
C ASP A 152 -1.04 -17.25 8.09
N VAL A 153 -0.51 -16.58 9.11
CA VAL A 153 0.94 -16.33 9.23
C VAL A 153 1.71 -17.65 9.37
N LYS A 154 1.23 -18.61 10.16
CA LYS A 154 1.88 -19.93 10.27
C LYS A 154 1.84 -20.69 8.94
N GLN A 155 0.71 -20.65 8.22
CA GLN A 155 0.56 -21.31 6.93
C GLN A 155 1.49 -20.69 5.87
N THR A 156 1.59 -19.35 5.83
CA THR A 156 2.51 -18.66 4.92
C THR A 156 3.97 -18.97 5.26
N ILE A 157 4.37 -18.98 6.53
CA ILE A 157 5.71 -19.38 6.95
C ILE A 157 6.00 -20.84 6.58
N SER A 158 5.02 -21.75 6.72
CA SER A 158 5.16 -23.14 6.29
C SER A 158 5.39 -23.24 4.78
N GLY A 159 4.58 -22.54 3.97
CA GLY A 159 4.73 -22.53 2.52
C GLY A 159 6.06 -21.93 2.06
N LEU A 160 6.53 -20.88 2.72
CA LEU A 160 7.85 -20.28 2.46
C LEU A 160 9.01 -21.20 2.89
N SER A 161 8.82 -21.95 3.98
CA SER A 161 9.79 -22.95 4.43
C SER A 161 9.88 -24.11 3.44
N ASP A 162 8.75 -24.60 2.92
CA ASP A 162 8.71 -25.63 1.89
C ASP A 162 9.42 -25.19 0.61
N LEU A 163 9.23 -23.94 0.17
CA LEU A 163 9.98 -23.35 -0.94
C LEU A 163 11.48 -23.32 -0.68
N ARG A 164 11.91 -22.97 0.55
CA ARG A 164 13.33 -22.97 0.94
C ARG A 164 13.96 -24.36 0.86
N TYR A 165 13.20 -25.40 1.15
CA TYR A 165 13.66 -26.79 1.07
C TYR A 165 13.34 -27.46 -0.27
N GLY A 166 12.90 -26.70 -1.28
CA GLY A 166 12.67 -27.18 -2.65
C GLY A 166 11.39 -28.00 -2.83
N LYS A 167 10.48 -27.98 -1.86
CA LYS A 167 9.13 -28.53 -1.99
C LYS A 167 8.22 -27.47 -2.59
N PHE A 168 8.09 -27.50 -3.90
CA PHE A 168 7.12 -26.67 -4.59
C PHE A 168 5.71 -27.23 -4.37
N ALA A 169 4.71 -26.34 -4.26
CA ALA A 169 3.30 -26.73 -4.16
C ALA A 169 2.86 -27.64 -5.32
N ASN A 170 3.49 -27.50 -6.48
CA ASN A 170 3.39 -28.44 -7.59
C ASN A 170 4.64 -29.34 -7.60
N GLY A 171 4.52 -30.54 -7.02
CA GLY A 171 5.61 -31.51 -6.96
C GLY A 171 6.12 -32.00 -8.33
N ALA A 172 5.36 -31.77 -9.40
CA ALA A 172 5.76 -32.13 -10.77
C ALA A 172 6.66 -31.08 -11.45
N VAL A 173 6.82 -29.88 -10.88
CA VAL A 173 7.62 -28.78 -11.48
C VAL A 173 9.04 -29.22 -11.75
N LYS A 174 9.66 -29.96 -10.82
CA LYS A 174 11.02 -30.46 -11.01
C LYS A 174 11.13 -31.37 -12.25
N GLY A 175 10.23 -32.34 -12.39
CA GLY A 175 10.21 -33.25 -13.54
C GLY A 175 9.84 -32.55 -14.86
N GLN A 176 8.99 -31.53 -14.80
CA GLN A 176 8.65 -30.71 -15.98
C GLN A 176 9.83 -29.86 -16.45
N VAL A 177 10.61 -29.31 -15.52
CA VAL A 177 11.84 -28.56 -15.83
C VAL A 177 12.91 -29.50 -16.40
N GLU A 178 13.09 -30.67 -15.80
CA GLU A 178 14.03 -31.70 -16.30
C GLU A 178 13.64 -32.16 -17.71
N GLY A 179 12.38 -32.53 -17.96
CA GLY A 179 11.92 -32.93 -19.29
C GLY A 179 11.95 -31.82 -20.33
N GLY A 180 11.75 -30.56 -19.91
CA GLY A 180 11.91 -29.38 -20.77
C GLY A 180 13.38 -29.14 -21.15
N LEU A 181 14.31 -29.36 -20.23
CA LEU A 181 15.76 -29.29 -20.48
C LEU A 181 16.22 -30.38 -21.43
N ASP A 182 15.75 -31.62 -21.25
CA ASP A 182 16.07 -32.74 -22.14
C ASP A 182 15.58 -32.46 -23.57
N SER A 183 14.35 -31.94 -23.71
CA SER A 183 13.79 -31.54 -25.01
C SER A 183 14.63 -30.45 -25.69
N LEU A 184 15.19 -29.51 -24.91
CA LEU A 184 16.05 -28.44 -25.40
C LEU A 184 17.42 -28.99 -25.85
N CYS A 185 17.98 -29.95 -25.10
CA CYS A 185 19.20 -30.64 -25.45
C CYS A 185 19.07 -31.47 -26.73
N GLU A 186 17.94 -32.16 -26.92
CA GLU A 186 17.63 -32.88 -28.17
C GLU A 186 17.50 -31.91 -29.34
N ALA A 187 16.74 -30.83 -29.18
CA ALA A 187 16.57 -29.82 -30.23
C ALA A 187 17.88 -29.11 -30.62
N CYS A 188 18.85 -29.00 -29.70
CA CYS A 188 20.19 -28.49 -30.00
C CYS A 188 21.10 -29.52 -30.68
N ARG A 189 20.92 -30.82 -30.42
CA ARG A 189 21.68 -31.89 -31.11
C ARG A 189 21.23 -32.09 -32.54
N ASP A 190 19.94 -31.93 -32.82
CA ASP A 190 19.38 -32.05 -34.17
C ASP A 190 19.75 -30.89 -35.09
N LYS A 191 20.29 -29.79 -34.55
CA LYS A 191 20.72 -28.60 -35.29
C LYS A 191 22.24 -28.49 -35.48
N ALA A 192 23.02 -29.47 -35.04
CA ALA A 192 24.48 -29.57 -35.24
C ALA A 192 24.79 -30.55 -36.38
#